data_AF-A0A945CLT9-F1
#
_entry.id   AF-A0A945CLT9-F1
#
_cell.length_a   1.000
_cell.length_b   1.000
_cell.length_c   1.000
_cell.angle_alpha   90.00
_cell.angle_beta   90.00
_cell.angle_gamma   90.00
#
_symmetry.space_group_name_H-M   'P 1'
#
loop_
_entity.id
_entity.type
_entity.pdbx_description
1 polymer ?
#
loop_
_entity_poly.entity_id
_entity_poly.type
_entity_poly.pdbx_seq_one_letter_code
_entity_poly.pdbx_strand_id
1 'polypeptide(L)'
;MVSVFGAYPPVGQDPTLCRSPSGQALPRVLWLIGCLLLVLPVHGAEPPLDLYTPARDSLFVLERFTHPDQLGQFPEHWEGRTGWRQKRTKEAEDLYYTIQVEDGDYFLRAETQGRSTNAGCEANVNLRLYNKLRWRWRVHKLPEGGNEEDEDKNDSGAAGRLGFRGGMLPKTLKYVWSSTLPVGAETVSPSSDKTKVIVLRSGLDSAGEWVWEEVDAYDDYRRLFGGEPRLVQALAVITDSDNTKSPVSADYDDFVFLIGPGEEINGPIDTTHELELQGSQQ
;
A
#
# COMPACT_ATOMS: atom_id res chain seq x y z
N MET A 1 7.95 44.23 -56.80
CA MET A 1 9.00 45.09 -56.22
C MET A 1 10.18 44.17 -55.89
N VAL A 2 11.41 44.53 -56.28
CA VAL A 2 12.59 43.63 -56.28
C VAL A 2 13.69 44.21 -55.39
N SER A 3 14.36 43.37 -54.59
CA SER A 3 15.82 43.35 -54.27
C SER A 3 16.06 42.56 -52.95
N VAL A 4 17.02 41.65 -52.70
CA VAL A 4 18.21 41.04 -53.37
C VAL A 4 19.56 41.34 -52.67
N PHE A 5 20.26 40.28 -52.21
CA PHE A 5 21.65 40.18 -51.64
C PHE A 5 21.99 41.07 -50.41
N GLY A 6 22.96 40.83 -49.50
CA GLY A 6 24.00 39.80 -49.20
C GLY A 6 24.73 40.22 -47.89
N ALA A 7 25.78 39.61 -47.29
CA ALA A 7 26.52 38.35 -47.45
C ALA A 7 27.41 38.08 -46.18
N TYR A 8 28.17 36.97 -46.12
CA TYR A 8 29.19 36.60 -45.09
C TYR A 8 30.57 36.33 -45.78
N PRO A 9 31.70 36.07 -45.08
CA PRO A 9 32.25 36.56 -43.80
C PRO A 9 33.65 37.24 -44.04
N PRO A 10 34.63 37.26 -43.10
CA PRO A 10 35.62 36.17 -43.09
C PRO A 10 36.21 35.78 -41.69
N VAL A 11 37.10 34.78 -41.73
CA VAL A 11 37.82 34.13 -40.61
C VAL A 11 39.29 34.60 -40.53
N GLY A 12 39.88 34.60 -39.33
CA GLY A 12 41.33 34.46 -39.07
C GLY A 12 41.51 33.88 -37.66
N GLN A 13 42.17 32.74 -37.42
CA GLN A 13 43.56 32.30 -37.66
C GLN A 13 44.60 32.83 -36.66
N ASP A 14 44.92 31.94 -35.71
CA ASP A 14 46.17 31.73 -34.93
C ASP A 14 47.42 31.67 -35.88
N PRO A 15 48.73 31.70 -35.47
CA PRO A 15 49.29 31.32 -34.15
C PRO A 15 50.57 32.06 -33.63
N THR A 16 51.06 31.70 -32.43
CA THR A 16 52.49 31.41 -32.08
C THR A 16 52.65 31.18 -30.55
N LEU A 17 52.98 29.97 -30.08
CA LEU A 17 54.33 29.39 -29.89
C LEU A 17 55.27 30.11 -28.90
N CYS A 18 55.48 29.53 -27.69
CA CYS A 18 56.83 29.48 -27.07
C CYS A 18 57.02 28.39 -25.97
N ARG A 19 57.67 27.29 -26.39
CA ARG A 19 58.66 26.44 -25.69
C ARG A 19 58.74 26.32 -24.14
N SER A 20 58.77 25.06 -23.67
CA SER A 20 59.53 24.59 -22.48
C SER A 20 61.06 24.53 -22.77
N PRO A 21 61.99 24.34 -21.79
CA PRO A 21 62.14 23.04 -21.08
C PRO A 21 62.77 23.06 -19.65
N SER A 22 62.92 21.86 -19.08
CA SER A 22 63.82 21.46 -17.95
C SER A 22 63.51 21.98 -16.53
N GLY A 23 63.76 21.23 -15.44
CA GLY A 23 64.14 19.81 -15.32
C GLY A 23 64.80 19.47 -13.97
N GLN A 24 64.56 18.25 -13.46
CA GLN A 24 65.23 17.63 -12.27
C GLN A 24 64.91 18.30 -10.91
N ALA A 25 64.97 17.67 -9.73
CA ALA A 25 65.35 16.29 -9.35
C ALA A 25 64.53 15.81 -8.12
N LEU A 26 64.45 14.49 -7.90
CA LEU A 26 63.98 13.87 -6.66
C LEU A 26 65.11 13.73 -5.63
N PRO A 27 64.82 13.83 -4.32
CA PRO A 27 65.53 13.08 -3.30
C PRO A 27 64.66 11.94 -2.75
N ARG A 28 65.26 10.73 -2.65
CA ARG A 28 64.67 9.59 -1.95
C ARG A 28 64.82 9.80 -0.44
N VAL A 29 63.75 9.57 0.32
CA VAL A 29 63.85 9.24 1.75
C VAL A 29 62.97 8.01 1.99
N LEU A 30 63.59 6.88 2.38
CA LEU A 30 62.86 5.77 2.94
C LEU A 30 62.40 6.13 4.35
N TRP A 31 61.12 5.90 4.64
CA TRP A 31 60.70 5.53 5.99
C TRP A 31 59.97 4.19 5.91
N LEU A 32 60.63 3.16 6.44
CA LEU A 32 59.96 1.97 6.93
C LEU A 32 59.21 2.34 8.22
N ILE A 33 58.04 1.75 8.44
CA ILE A 33 57.49 1.23 9.72
C ILE A 33 55.96 1.16 9.59
N GLY A 34 55.37 0.07 10.11
CA GLY A 34 53.94 0.05 10.47
C GLY A 34 53.02 -0.72 9.55
N CYS A 35 53.19 -2.05 9.46
CA CYS A 35 52.04 -2.92 9.20
C CYS A 35 51.08 -2.86 10.40
N LEU A 36 50.22 -1.85 10.44
CA LEU A 36 49.04 -1.87 11.29
C LEU A 36 47.87 -2.36 10.44
N LEU A 37 47.59 -3.67 10.53
CA LEU A 37 46.30 -4.21 10.13
C LEU A 37 45.26 -3.63 11.08
N LEU A 38 44.75 -2.44 10.74
CA LEU A 38 43.45 -2.00 11.21
C LEU A 38 42.43 -2.95 10.61
N VAL A 39 42.15 -4.02 11.36
CA VAL A 39 40.83 -4.65 11.33
C VAL A 39 39.88 -3.57 11.79
N LEU A 40 39.42 -2.75 10.84
CA LEU A 40 38.20 -1.99 11.04
C LEU A 40 37.16 -3.03 11.44
N PRO A 41 36.48 -2.87 12.59
CA PRO A 41 35.31 -3.68 12.81
C PRO A 41 34.39 -3.41 11.62
N VAL A 42 34.03 -4.46 10.89
CA VAL A 42 32.87 -4.40 10.00
C VAL A 42 31.66 -4.32 10.93
N HIS A 43 31.46 -3.12 11.49
CA HIS A 43 30.13 -2.59 11.68
C HIS A 43 29.58 -2.47 10.27
N GLY A 44 29.04 -3.58 9.76
CA GLY A 44 27.89 -3.45 8.89
C GLY A 44 26.94 -2.56 9.67
N ALA A 45 26.65 -1.38 9.13
CA ALA A 45 25.65 -0.52 9.73
C ALA A 45 24.43 -1.40 9.98
N GLU A 46 23.92 -1.40 11.22
CA GLU A 46 22.64 -2.08 11.46
C GLU A 46 21.68 -1.52 10.42
N PRO A 47 21.00 -2.40 9.64
CA PRO A 47 20.14 -1.92 8.57
C PRO A 47 19.15 -0.93 9.17
N PRO A 48 18.81 0.16 8.47
CA PRO A 48 17.85 1.13 8.98
C PRO A 48 16.61 0.39 9.48
N LEU A 49 16.07 0.84 10.61
CA LEU A 49 15.12 0.09 11.45
C LEU A 49 13.87 -0.42 10.69
N ASP A 50 13.62 0.17 9.52
CA ASP A 50 12.59 -0.13 8.53
C ASP A 50 12.77 -1.48 7.79
N LEU A 51 13.91 -2.17 7.96
CA LEU A 51 14.26 -3.40 7.22
C LEU A 51 14.47 -4.66 8.09
N TYR A 52 14.32 -4.57 9.41
CA TYR A 52 14.48 -5.74 10.29
C TYR A 52 13.13 -6.35 10.70
N THR A 53 12.73 -7.42 10.00
CA THR A 53 11.77 -8.40 10.53
C THR A 53 12.56 -9.67 10.87
N PRO A 54 12.71 -10.04 12.16
CA PRO A 54 13.37 -11.30 12.50
C PRO A 54 12.54 -12.46 11.96
N ALA A 55 13.20 -13.49 11.40
CA ALA A 55 12.54 -14.69 10.92
C ALA A 55 11.92 -15.49 12.08
N ARG A 56 10.69 -15.12 12.45
CA ARG A 56 9.84 -15.78 13.46
C ARG A 56 8.41 -15.74 12.93
N ASP A 57 7.99 -16.93 12.48
CA ASP A 57 6.70 -17.28 11.92
C ASP A 57 6.39 -16.68 10.53
N SER A 58 5.89 -17.53 9.62
CA SER A 58 5.50 -17.16 8.24
C SER A 58 4.14 -16.47 8.15
N LEU A 59 3.68 -15.92 9.28
CA LEU A 59 2.31 -15.50 9.55
C LEU A 59 2.34 -14.25 10.43
N PHE A 60 1.94 -13.11 9.86
CA PHE A 60 1.65 -11.90 10.60
C PHE A 60 0.14 -11.79 10.82
N VAL A 61 -0.33 -12.07 12.04
CA VAL A 61 -1.74 -11.92 12.41
C VAL A 61 -2.01 -10.45 12.67
N LEU A 62 -2.90 -9.85 11.87
CA LEU A 62 -3.32 -8.45 12.06
C LEU A 62 -4.56 -8.36 12.95
N GLU A 63 -5.56 -9.21 12.72
CA GLU A 63 -6.80 -9.21 13.49
C GLU A 63 -7.50 -10.59 13.48
N ARG A 64 -8.15 -10.95 14.60
CA ARG A 64 -9.06 -12.11 14.73
C ARG A 64 -10.32 -11.82 15.55
N PHE A 65 -10.55 -10.53 15.85
CA PHE A 65 -11.68 -10.00 16.61
C PHE A 65 -12.01 -10.71 17.94
N THR A 66 -11.04 -11.46 18.50
CA THR A 66 -11.22 -12.33 19.67
C THR A 66 -11.14 -11.52 20.97
N HIS A 67 -12.08 -10.59 21.12
CA HIS A 67 -12.16 -9.59 22.19
C HIS A 67 -13.46 -9.82 22.99
N PRO A 68 -13.53 -10.86 23.86
CA PRO A 68 -14.77 -11.27 24.53
C PRO A 68 -15.34 -10.21 25.49
N ASP A 69 -14.48 -9.33 25.98
CA ASP A 69 -14.78 -8.15 26.78
C ASP A 69 -15.39 -6.98 25.97
N GLN A 70 -15.23 -7.00 24.65
CA GLN A 70 -15.74 -5.99 23.71
C GLN A 70 -16.98 -6.47 22.93
N LEU A 71 -17.63 -7.57 23.35
CA LEU A 71 -18.85 -8.07 22.71
C LEU A 71 -19.94 -6.99 22.62
N GLY A 72 -20.50 -6.80 21.42
CA GLY A 72 -21.47 -5.76 21.11
C GLY A 72 -20.89 -4.35 20.93
N GLN A 73 -19.57 -4.19 20.95
CA GLN A 73 -18.87 -2.89 20.87
C GLN A 73 -17.99 -2.81 19.61
N PHE A 74 -17.63 -1.58 19.24
CA PHE A 74 -16.61 -1.33 18.21
C PHE A 74 -15.21 -1.67 18.75
N PRO A 75 -14.30 -2.29 17.98
CA PRO A 75 -12.98 -2.69 18.49
C PRO A 75 -12.15 -1.47 18.94
N GLU A 76 -11.58 -1.51 20.16
CA GLU A 76 -10.97 -0.34 20.79
C GLU A 76 -9.80 0.26 19.98
N HIS A 77 -8.95 -0.59 19.41
CA HIS A 77 -7.77 -0.23 18.62
C HIS A 77 -8.08 0.08 17.15
N TRP A 78 -9.33 -0.08 16.71
CA TRP A 78 -9.78 0.35 15.39
C TRP A 78 -10.18 1.84 15.40
N GLU A 79 -10.23 2.44 14.21
CA GLU A 79 -10.71 3.79 13.98
C GLU A 79 -11.81 3.78 12.91
N GLY A 80 -12.88 4.54 13.13
CA GLY A 80 -13.88 4.87 12.12
C GLY A 80 -13.45 6.07 11.28
N ARG A 81 -13.76 6.07 9.98
CA ARG A 81 -13.55 7.20 9.08
C ARG A 81 -14.77 7.43 8.19
N THR A 82 -15.28 8.66 8.20
CA THR A 82 -16.54 9.04 7.56
C THR A 82 -16.43 10.27 6.66
N GLY A 83 -17.34 10.33 5.68
CA GLY A 83 -17.46 11.42 4.71
C GLY A 83 -16.29 11.53 3.72
N TRP A 84 -16.41 12.47 2.77
CA TRP A 84 -15.42 12.64 1.69
C TRP A 84 -14.00 13.00 2.16
N ARG A 85 -13.85 13.56 3.37
CA ARG A 85 -12.54 13.84 3.98
C ARG A 85 -12.00 12.70 4.85
N GLN A 86 -12.71 11.58 4.96
CA GLN A 86 -12.33 10.43 5.80
C GLN A 86 -11.97 10.88 7.23
N LYS A 87 -12.81 11.77 7.79
CA LYS A 87 -12.60 12.34 9.11
C LYS A 87 -12.72 11.21 10.14
N ARG A 88 -11.76 11.13 11.05
CA ARG A 88 -11.79 10.14 12.12
C ARG A 88 -13.00 10.36 13.03
N THR A 89 -13.71 9.27 13.32
CA THR A 89 -14.79 9.17 14.31
C THR A 89 -14.51 8.01 15.26
N LYS A 90 -14.94 8.16 16.52
CA LYS A 90 -15.12 7.07 17.50
C LYS A 90 -16.55 7.08 18.07
N GLU A 91 -17.46 7.85 17.45
CA GLU A 91 -18.84 7.97 17.90
C GLU A 91 -19.62 6.72 17.48
N ALA A 92 -20.21 6.01 18.46
CA ALA A 92 -20.91 4.75 18.22
C ALA A 92 -22.12 4.90 17.28
N GLU A 93 -22.71 6.10 17.19
CA GLU A 93 -23.83 6.39 16.29
C GLU A 93 -23.44 6.31 14.81
N ASP A 94 -22.19 6.64 14.45
CA ASP A 94 -21.63 6.47 13.10
C ASP A 94 -21.17 5.01 12.87
N LEU A 95 -20.69 4.34 13.92
CA LEU A 95 -19.97 3.06 13.85
C LEU A 95 -20.91 1.86 14.01
N TYR A 96 -21.52 1.45 12.91
CA TYR A 96 -22.36 0.26 12.81
C TYR A 96 -21.59 -1.08 12.75
N TYR A 97 -20.36 -1.09 13.28
CA TYR A 97 -19.50 -2.28 13.35
C TYR A 97 -19.38 -2.72 14.81
N THR A 98 -19.67 -4.00 15.08
CA THR A 98 -19.65 -4.56 16.44
C THR A 98 -19.01 -5.94 16.48
N ILE A 99 -18.26 -6.24 17.55
CA ILE A 99 -17.85 -7.60 17.85
C ILE A 99 -19.09 -8.44 18.14
N GLN A 100 -19.22 -9.59 17.49
CA GLN A 100 -20.27 -10.58 17.69
C GLN A 100 -19.65 -11.95 17.99
N VAL A 101 -20.47 -12.91 18.42
CA VAL A 101 -20.04 -14.30 18.69
C VAL A 101 -21.07 -15.30 18.15
N GLU A 102 -20.61 -16.36 17.50
CA GLU A 102 -21.42 -17.44 16.94
C GLU A 102 -20.65 -18.75 17.13
N ASP A 103 -21.27 -19.76 17.75
CA ASP A 103 -20.66 -21.07 18.09
C ASP A 103 -19.31 -21.02 18.86
N GLY A 104 -18.96 -19.86 19.43
CA GLY A 104 -17.72 -19.61 20.17
C GLY A 104 -16.65 -18.84 19.38
N ASP A 105 -16.83 -18.68 18.07
CA ASP A 105 -16.00 -17.82 17.22
C ASP A 105 -16.46 -16.36 17.35
N TYR A 106 -15.50 -15.45 17.53
CA TYR A 106 -15.74 -14.00 17.60
C TYR A 106 -15.37 -13.35 16.27
N PHE A 107 -16.15 -12.37 15.83
CA PHE A 107 -15.96 -11.70 14.53
C PHE A 107 -16.51 -10.28 14.54
N LEU A 108 -16.13 -9.46 13.56
CA LEU A 108 -16.70 -8.14 13.37
C LEU A 108 -17.92 -8.20 12.45
N ARG A 109 -19.10 -7.88 12.97
CA ARG A 109 -20.33 -7.69 12.17
C ARG A 109 -20.53 -6.23 11.82
N ALA A 110 -20.93 -5.98 10.57
CA ALA A 110 -21.45 -4.72 10.10
C ALA A 110 -22.95 -4.86 9.72
N GLU A 111 -23.78 -3.92 10.16
CA GLU A 111 -25.20 -3.84 9.76
C GLU A 111 -25.61 -2.38 9.51
N THR A 112 -25.93 -2.03 8.26
CA THR A 112 -26.21 -0.63 7.89
C THR A 112 -27.37 -0.50 6.90
N GLN A 113 -27.96 0.70 6.89
CA GLN A 113 -28.87 1.15 5.85
C GLN A 113 -28.69 2.66 5.66
N GLY A 114 -28.31 3.08 4.45
CA GLY A 114 -28.14 4.48 4.11
C GLY A 114 -26.85 5.15 4.58
N ARG A 115 -25.85 4.38 5.06
CA ARG A 115 -24.57 4.89 5.61
C ARG A 115 -23.35 4.18 5.01
N SER A 116 -22.24 4.90 4.90
CA SER A 116 -20.89 4.38 4.64
C SER A 116 -19.93 4.83 5.74
N THR A 117 -19.14 3.90 6.26
CA THR A 117 -18.08 4.14 7.24
C THR A 117 -16.97 3.14 7.01
N ASN A 118 -15.75 3.66 6.94
CA ASN A 118 -14.54 2.85 6.79
C ASN A 118 -14.05 2.55 8.20
N ALA A 119 -14.09 1.29 8.63
CA ALA A 119 -13.55 0.86 9.92
C ALA A 119 -12.18 0.21 9.66
N GLY A 120 -11.12 0.61 10.36
CA GLY A 120 -9.79 0.04 10.12
C GLY A 120 -8.78 0.22 11.23
N CYS A 121 -7.67 -0.49 11.13
CA CYS A 121 -6.53 -0.44 12.06
C CYS A 121 -5.22 -0.17 11.31
N GLU A 122 -4.18 0.25 12.04
CA GLU A 122 -2.83 0.38 11.49
C GLU A 122 -2.22 -1.02 11.29
N ALA A 123 -1.52 -1.23 10.16
CA ALA A 123 -1.00 -2.53 9.75
C ALA A 123 0.55 -2.56 9.62
N ASN A 124 1.14 -1.51 9.03
CA ASN A 124 2.58 -1.38 8.79
C ASN A 124 3.28 -2.60 8.14
N VAL A 125 2.64 -3.25 7.18
CA VAL A 125 3.14 -4.48 6.53
C VAL A 125 3.98 -4.19 5.29
N ASN A 126 5.11 -4.89 5.15
CA ASN A 126 5.94 -4.89 3.93
C ASN A 126 5.53 -6.05 3.00
N LEU A 127 4.87 -5.74 1.88
CA LEU A 127 4.41 -6.75 0.92
C LEU A 127 5.54 -7.45 0.16
N ARG A 128 6.80 -6.98 0.21
CA ARG A 128 7.94 -7.76 -0.32
C ARG A 128 8.29 -8.98 0.55
N LEU A 129 7.83 -9.00 1.80
CA LEU A 129 8.06 -10.09 2.77
C LEU A 129 6.78 -10.88 3.01
N TYR A 130 5.67 -10.17 3.23
CA TYR A 130 4.34 -10.75 3.38
C TYR A 130 3.44 -10.32 2.23
N ASN A 131 3.68 -10.88 1.04
CA ASN A 131 2.95 -10.56 -0.19
C ASN A 131 1.48 -11.00 -0.15
N LYS A 132 1.18 -12.07 0.60
CA LYS A 132 -0.17 -12.64 0.64
C LYS A 132 -1.00 -12.08 1.78
N LEU A 133 -2.25 -11.73 1.49
CA LEU A 133 -3.28 -11.41 2.48
C LEU A 133 -4.36 -12.50 2.45
N ARG A 134 -4.74 -13.01 3.62
CA ARG A 134 -5.82 -13.98 3.80
C ARG A 134 -6.77 -13.52 4.89
N TRP A 135 -8.06 -13.77 4.70
CA TRP A 135 -9.14 -13.47 5.65
C TRP A 135 -10.37 -14.34 5.39
N ARG A 136 -11.34 -14.32 6.30
CA ARG A 136 -12.69 -14.83 6.04
C ARG A 136 -13.73 -13.72 6.13
N TRP A 137 -14.78 -13.84 5.33
CA TRP A 137 -15.94 -12.96 5.35
C TRP A 137 -17.23 -13.72 5.03
N ARG A 138 -18.36 -13.11 5.39
CA ARG A 138 -19.71 -13.63 5.11
C ARG A 138 -20.63 -12.45 4.81
N VAL A 139 -21.40 -12.51 3.73
CA VAL A 139 -22.46 -11.52 3.46
C VAL A 139 -23.83 -12.08 3.83
N HIS A 140 -24.67 -11.27 4.46
CA HIS A 140 -26.08 -11.60 4.75
C HIS A 140 -27.02 -10.84 3.83
N LYS A 141 -26.65 -9.61 3.46
CA LYS A 141 -27.40 -8.74 2.55
C LYS A 141 -26.41 -7.91 1.72
N LEU A 142 -26.68 -7.79 0.43
CA LEU A 142 -25.91 -6.98 -0.51
C LEU A 142 -26.70 -5.73 -0.92
N PRO A 143 -26.05 -4.62 -1.28
CA PRO A 143 -26.73 -3.41 -1.72
C PRO A 143 -27.52 -3.64 -3.01
N GLU A 144 -28.79 -3.24 -3.05
CA GLU A 144 -29.69 -3.48 -4.19
C GLU A 144 -29.18 -2.75 -5.45
N GLY A 145 -28.75 -3.53 -6.45
CA GLY A 145 -28.17 -2.99 -7.68
C GLY A 145 -26.78 -2.35 -7.51
N GLY A 146 -26.10 -2.56 -6.37
CA GLY A 146 -24.76 -2.03 -6.08
C GLY A 146 -23.74 -2.38 -7.17
N ASN A 147 -22.94 -1.39 -7.56
CA ASN A 147 -21.98 -1.46 -8.65
C ASN A 147 -20.83 -0.49 -8.40
N GLU A 148 -19.63 -1.04 -8.20
CA GLU A 148 -18.42 -0.27 -7.87
C GLU A 148 -17.84 0.58 -9.03
N GLU A 149 -18.46 0.57 -10.21
CA GLU A 149 -18.12 1.44 -11.36
C GLU A 149 -19.04 2.66 -11.50
N ASP A 150 -20.18 2.67 -10.80
CA ASP A 150 -21.25 3.67 -10.92
C ASP A 150 -21.25 4.57 -9.68
N GLU A 151 -20.99 5.88 -9.84
CA GLU A 151 -20.91 6.83 -8.71
C GLU A 151 -22.20 6.89 -7.88
N ASP A 152 -23.36 6.65 -8.51
CA ASP A 152 -24.67 6.64 -7.83
C ASP A 152 -24.98 5.29 -7.17
N LYS A 153 -24.13 4.25 -7.34
CA LYS A 153 -24.34 2.87 -6.84
C LYS A 153 -23.10 2.22 -6.21
N ASN A 154 -22.04 2.97 -5.90
CA ASN A 154 -20.74 2.49 -5.41
C ASN A 154 -20.75 1.96 -3.95
N ASP A 155 -21.83 1.29 -3.55
CA ASP A 155 -21.90 0.49 -2.33
C ASP A 155 -21.36 -0.93 -2.61
N SER A 156 -20.50 -1.43 -1.72
CA SER A 156 -20.08 -2.84 -1.68
C SER A 156 -20.72 -3.56 -0.49
N GLY A 157 -21.19 -4.78 -0.73
CA GLY A 157 -21.79 -5.60 0.34
C GLY A 157 -20.78 -6.06 1.38
N ALA A 158 -19.56 -6.37 0.94
CA ALA A 158 -18.40 -6.46 1.82
C ALA A 158 -17.14 -6.01 1.08
N ALA A 159 -16.18 -5.42 1.78
CA ALA A 159 -14.89 -5.10 1.22
C ALA A 159 -13.76 -5.10 2.24
N GLY A 160 -12.60 -5.63 1.85
CA GLY A 160 -11.32 -5.43 2.53
C GLY A 160 -10.48 -4.42 1.75
N ARG A 161 -9.88 -3.44 2.40
CA ARG A 161 -9.09 -2.38 1.75
C ARG A 161 -7.71 -2.24 2.38
N LEU A 162 -6.67 -2.29 1.55
CA LEU A 162 -5.29 -1.95 1.93
C LEU A 162 -4.99 -0.50 1.56
N GLY A 163 -4.60 0.31 2.55
CA GLY A 163 -4.12 1.68 2.35
C GLY A 163 -2.59 1.73 2.38
N PHE A 164 -1.96 2.22 1.31
CA PHE A 164 -0.50 2.27 1.17
C PHE A 164 0.07 3.60 1.64
N ARG A 165 1.14 3.57 2.45
CA ARG A 165 1.82 4.77 2.97
C ARG A 165 2.23 5.69 1.83
N GLY A 166 1.80 6.96 1.85
CA GLY A 166 2.00 7.89 0.74
C GLY A 166 1.68 9.34 1.09
N GLY A 167 1.55 10.18 0.07
CA GLY A 167 1.15 11.58 0.22
C GLY A 167 -0.33 11.75 0.56
N MET A 168 -0.85 12.98 0.40
CA MET A 168 -2.20 13.40 0.82
C MET A 168 -3.35 12.48 0.33
N LEU A 169 -3.19 11.83 -0.82
CA LEU A 169 -4.10 10.80 -1.34
C LEU A 169 -3.31 9.49 -1.50
N PRO A 170 -3.34 8.57 -0.51
CA PRO A 170 -2.68 7.28 -0.62
C PRO A 170 -3.32 6.40 -1.70
N LYS A 171 -2.53 5.55 -2.35
CA LYS A 171 -3.05 4.45 -3.18
C LYS A 171 -3.79 3.46 -2.27
N THR A 172 -4.86 2.84 -2.77
CA THR A 172 -5.55 1.74 -2.07
C THR A 172 -5.96 0.61 -3.01
N LEU A 173 -5.88 -0.63 -2.52
CA LEU A 173 -6.51 -1.81 -3.14
C LEU A 173 -7.80 -2.11 -2.35
N LYS A 174 -8.95 -2.23 -3.02
CA LYS A 174 -10.26 -2.62 -2.44
C LYS A 174 -10.65 -3.99 -3.03
N TYR A 175 -10.63 -5.04 -2.23
CA TYR A 175 -11.17 -6.36 -2.58
C TYR A 175 -12.63 -6.40 -2.19
N VAL A 176 -13.55 -6.76 -3.10
CA VAL A 176 -15.00 -6.63 -2.89
C VAL A 176 -15.79 -7.91 -3.09
N TRP A 177 -16.87 -8.04 -2.32
CA TRP A 177 -18.04 -8.84 -2.62
C TRP A 177 -19.11 -7.90 -3.20
N SER A 178 -19.23 -7.91 -4.54
CA SER A 178 -20.12 -7.02 -5.30
C SER A 178 -21.56 -7.56 -5.36
N SER A 179 -22.52 -6.68 -5.65
CA SER A 179 -23.90 -7.10 -5.98
C SER A 179 -24.08 -7.46 -7.46
N THR A 180 -23.31 -6.85 -8.36
CA THR A 180 -23.58 -6.92 -9.81
C THR A 180 -22.36 -7.12 -10.71
N LEU A 181 -21.15 -6.74 -10.28
CA LEU A 181 -19.95 -6.93 -11.09
C LEU A 181 -19.51 -8.40 -11.07
N PRO A 182 -19.02 -8.97 -12.18
CA PRO A 182 -18.63 -10.38 -12.23
C PRO A 182 -17.34 -10.62 -11.43
N VAL A 183 -17.20 -11.85 -10.90
CA VAL A 183 -15.97 -12.30 -10.23
C VAL A 183 -14.77 -12.20 -11.17
N GLY A 184 -13.65 -11.66 -10.67
CA GLY A 184 -12.45 -11.35 -11.45
C GLY A 184 -12.52 -10.03 -12.22
N ALA A 185 -13.59 -9.25 -12.10
CA ALA A 185 -13.61 -7.88 -12.63
C ALA A 185 -12.64 -6.99 -11.85
N GLU A 186 -12.03 -6.06 -12.57
CA GLU A 186 -11.07 -5.10 -12.04
C GLU A 186 -11.37 -3.72 -12.56
N THR A 187 -11.47 -2.76 -11.65
CA THR A 187 -11.94 -1.42 -12.00
C THR A 187 -11.30 -0.34 -11.11
N VAL A 188 -11.70 0.91 -11.33
CA VAL A 188 -11.24 2.09 -10.60
C VAL A 188 -12.44 2.72 -9.92
N SER A 189 -12.36 2.97 -8.62
CA SER A 189 -13.48 3.59 -7.90
C SER A 189 -13.83 4.95 -8.52
N PRO A 190 -15.10 5.23 -8.86
CA PRO A 190 -15.51 6.51 -9.43
C PRO A 190 -15.15 7.69 -8.52
N SER A 191 -15.12 7.46 -7.19
CA SER A 191 -14.76 8.47 -6.19
C SER A 191 -13.26 8.76 -6.10
N SER A 192 -12.36 7.92 -6.64
CA SER A 192 -10.91 8.16 -6.60
C SER A 192 -10.09 7.26 -7.53
N ASP A 193 -9.31 7.87 -8.43
CA ASP A 193 -8.36 7.18 -9.30
C ASP A 193 -7.25 6.40 -8.57
N LYS A 194 -7.03 6.71 -7.27
CA LYS A 194 -6.06 6.04 -6.40
C LYS A 194 -6.59 4.76 -5.78
N THR A 195 -7.89 4.46 -5.94
CA THR A 195 -8.51 3.23 -5.43
C THR A 195 -8.76 2.27 -6.58
N LYS A 196 -8.01 1.17 -6.60
CA LYS A 196 -8.23 0.06 -7.54
C LYS A 196 -9.08 -1.00 -6.86
N VAL A 197 -10.04 -1.54 -7.58
CA VAL A 197 -11.05 -2.47 -7.07
C VAL A 197 -10.86 -3.81 -7.77
N ILE A 198 -10.90 -4.92 -7.01
CA ILE A 198 -10.87 -6.30 -7.50
C ILE A 198 -12.09 -7.02 -6.94
N VAL A 199 -12.92 -7.59 -7.81
CA VAL A 199 -14.13 -8.33 -7.41
C VAL A 199 -13.77 -9.78 -7.14
N LEU A 200 -13.72 -10.18 -5.86
CA LEU A 200 -13.45 -11.56 -5.46
C LEU A 200 -14.73 -12.40 -5.44
N ARG A 201 -15.86 -11.79 -5.10
CA ARG A 201 -17.18 -12.44 -5.06
C ARG A 201 -18.27 -11.55 -5.62
N SER A 202 -19.35 -12.16 -6.05
CA SER A 202 -20.52 -11.47 -6.58
C SER A 202 -21.80 -12.24 -6.26
N GLY A 203 -22.87 -11.50 -5.97
CA GLY A 203 -24.20 -12.07 -5.74
C GLY A 203 -24.34 -12.86 -4.43
N LEU A 204 -25.53 -13.43 -4.24
CA LEU A 204 -25.99 -14.04 -2.97
C LEU A 204 -25.84 -15.57 -2.92
N ASP A 205 -25.19 -16.20 -3.89
CA ASP A 205 -25.12 -17.67 -4.01
C ASP A 205 -24.44 -18.36 -2.79
N SER A 206 -23.56 -17.64 -2.08
CA SER A 206 -22.94 -18.08 -0.81
C SER A 206 -23.31 -17.16 0.37
N ALA A 207 -24.47 -16.50 0.32
CA ALA A 207 -24.93 -15.65 1.42
C ALA A 207 -25.24 -16.47 2.68
N GLY A 208 -24.85 -15.97 3.85
CA GLY A 208 -24.95 -16.67 5.12
C GLY A 208 -23.81 -17.69 5.39
N GLU A 209 -22.91 -17.92 4.43
CA GLU A 209 -21.76 -18.82 4.58
C GLU A 209 -20.46 -18.04 4.82
N TRP A 210 -19.60 -18.56 5.69
CA TRP A 210 -18.24 -18.06 5.87
C TRP A 210 -17.35 -18.55 4.72
N VAL A 211 -16.72 -17.62 4.01
CA VAL A 211 -15.80 -17.95 2.92
C VAL A 211 -14.44 -17.32 3.14
N TRP A 212 -13.39 -18.09 2.87
CA TRP A 212 -12.00 -17.65 2.92
C TRP A 212 -11.55 -17.06 1.58
N GLU A 213 -10.82 -15.96 1.65
CA GLU A 213 -10.04 -15.42 0.53
C GLU A 213 -8.54 -15.51 0.83
N GLU A 214 -7.73 -15.71 -0.21
CA GLU A 214 -6.29 -15.51 -0.19
C GLU A 214 -5.87 -14.83 -1.50
N VAL A 215 -5.20 -13.68 -1.40
CA VAL A 215 -4.77 -12.86 -2.54
C VAL A 215 -3.28 -12.55 -2.44
N ASP A 216 -2.60 -12.40 -3.58
CA ASP A 216 -1.26 -11.85 -3.63
C ASP A 216 -1.32 -10.34 -3.81
N ALA A 217 -1.37 -9.63 -2.68
CA ALA A 217 -1.50 -8.18 -2.63
C ALA A 217 -0.26 -7.45 -3.18
N TYR A 218 0.91 -8.12 -3.23
CA TYR A 218 2.11 -7.57 -3.87
C TYR A 218 1.94 -7.53 -5.39
N ASP A 219 1.59 -8.68 -5.98
CA ASP A 219 1.38 -8.78 -7.43
C ASP A 219 0.17 -7.95 -7.88
N ASP A 220 -0.94 -7.95 -7.13
CA ASP A 220 -2.08 -7.08 -7.41
C ASP A 220 -1.70 -5.59 -7.42
N TYR A 221 -0.88 -5.13 -6.47
CA TYR A 221 -0.37 -3.77 -6.49
C TYR A 221 0.48 -3.49 -7.72
N ARG A 222 1.46 -4.35 -8.02
CA ARG A 222 2.38 -4.17 -9.16
C ARG A 222 1.62 -4.11 -10.48
N ARG A 223 0.65 -5.01 -10.64
CA ARG A 223 -0.18 -5.18 -11.84
C ARG A 223 -1.14 -4.01 -12.07
N LEU A 224 -1.75 -3.48 -11.02
CA LEU A 224 -2.78 -2.41 -11.12
C LEU A 224 -2.22 -0.98 -11.00
N PHE A 225 -1.07 -0.80 -10.35
CA PHE A 225 -0.48 0.53 -10.12
C PHE A 225 0.90 0.75 -10.75
N GLY A 226 1.59 -0.32 -11.16
CA GLY A 226 2.98 -0.26 -11.57
C GLY A 226 3.96 0.09 -10.43
N GLY A 227 5.24 -0.21 -10.68
CA GLY A 227 6.31 0.01 -9.71
C GLY A 227 6.17 -0.87 -8.47
N GLU A 228 6.63 -0.38 -7.33
CA GLU A 228 6.76 -1.15 -6.10
C GLU A 228 5.86 -0.57 -4.99
N PRO A 229 5.22 -1.42 -4.16
CA PRO A 229 4.44 -0.96 -3.04
C PRO A 229 5.34 -0.35 -1.96
N ARG A 230 4.88 0.78 -1.39
CA ARG A 230 5.30 1.23 -0.06
C ARG A 230 4.62 0.33 0.99
N LEU A 231 4.99 0.49 2.27
CA LEU A 231 4.32 -0.24 3.35
C LEU A 231 2.79 -0.06 3.28
N VAL A 232 2.05 -1.16 3.51
CA VAL A 232 0.63 -1.09 3.87
C VAL A 232 0.56 -0.37 5.20
N GLN A 233 0.02 0.84 5.21
CA GLN A 233 -0.13 1.63 6.42
C GLN A 233 -1.33 1.14 7.24
N ALA A 234 -2.43 0.78 6.59
CA ALA A 234 -3.66 0.38 7.26
C ALA A 234 -4.42 -0.70 6.47
N LEU A 235 -5.13 -1.54 7.21
CA LEU A 235 -6.25 -2.34 6.72
C LEU A 235 -7.55 -1.65 7.14
N ALA A 236 -8.54 -1.61 6.26
CA ALA A 236 -9.90 -1.26 6.61
C ALA A 236 -10.90 -2.27 6.03
N VAL A 237 -12.06 -2.41 6.68
CA VAL A 237 -13.24 -3.09 6.13
C VAL A 237 -14.33 -2.07 5.83
N ILE A 238 -15.19 -2.40 4.86
CA ILE A 238 -16.24 -1.51 4.37
C ILE A 238 -17.46 -2.32 3.98
N THR A 239 -18.56 -2.01 4.64
CA THR A 239 -19.92 -2.47 4.30
C THR A 239 -20.73 -1.20 4.10
N ASP A 240 -20.92 -0.74 2.87
CA ASP A 240 -21.59 0.54 2.59
C ASP A 240 -22.97 0.39 1.94
N SER A 241 -23.79 1.44 2.11
CA SER A 241 -25.21 1.47 1.77
C SER A 241 -25.72 2.90 1.52
N ASP A 242 -24.84 3.90 1.43
CA ASP A 242 -25.24 5.30 1.31
C ASP A 242 -25.50 5.74 -0.13
N ASN A 243 -25.13 4.95 -1.13
CA ASN A 243 -25.58 5.17 -2.50
C ASN A 243 -27.00 4.58 -2.73
N THR A 244 -27.16 3.28 -2.54
CA THR A 244 -28.40 2.52 -2.81
C THR A 244 -29.49 2.69 -1.74
N LYS A 245 -29.12 3.10 -0.51
CA LYS A 245 -30.02 3.22 0.67
C LYS A 245 -30.70 1.92 1.11
N SER A 246 -30.27 0.79 0.56
CA SER A 246 -30.77 -0.56 0.88
C SER A 246 -30.09 -1.12 2.15
N PRO A 247 -30.69 -2.10 2.86
CA PRO A 247 -30.06 -2.71 4.02
C PRO A 247 -28.93 -3.66 3.63
N VAL A 248 -27.74 -3.46 4.18
CA VAL A 248 -26.51 -4.24 3.89
C VAL A 248 -25.95 -4.81 5.18
N SER A 249 -25.44 -6.05 5.14
CA SER A 249 -24.84 -6.69 6.31
C SER A 249 -23.80 -7.72 5.91
N ALA A 250 -22.66 -7.68 6.61
CA ALA A 250 -21.53 -8.59 6.42
C ALA A 250 -20.75 -8.81 7.72
N ASP A 251 -20.04 -9.94 7.78
CA ASP A 251 -19.10 -10.31 8.84
C ASP A 251 -17.68 -10.41 8.29
N TYR A 252 -16.70 -10.14 9.13
CA TYR A 252 -15.27 -10.18 8.81
C TYR A 252 -14.48 -10.83 9.94
N ASP A 253 -13.49 -11.66 9.61
CA ASP A 253 -12.57 -12.25 10.57
C ASP A 253 -11.24 -12.75 9.96
N ASP A 254 -10.28 -13.10 10.83
CA ASP A 254 -8.99 -13.74 10.54
C ASP A 254 -8.11 -13.02 9.50
N PHE A 255 -7.99 -11.69 9.59
CA PHE A 255 -7.05 -10.94 8.75
C PHE A 255 -5.60 -11.28 9.11
N VAL A 256 -4.96 -12.04 8.23
CA VAL A 256 -3.57 -12.48 8.37
C VAL A 256 -2.79 -12.24 7.09
N PHE A 257 -1.54 -11.79 7.24
CA PHE A 257 -0.58 -11.71 6.15
C PHE A 257 0.36 -12.92 6.21
N LEU A 258 0.69 -13.49 5.05
CA LEU A 258 1.51 -14.69 4.91
C LEU A 258 2.78 -14.39 4.11
N ILE A 259 3.89 -15.01 4.51
CA ILE A 259 5.08 -15.09 3.65
C ILE A 259 4.77 -16.03 2.49
N GLY A 260 4.70 -15.50 1.28
CA GLY A 260 4.76 -16.28 0.05
C GLY A 260 6.21 -16.55 -0.38
N PRO A 261 6.42 -17.44 -1.36
CA PRO A 261 7.72 -17.65 -1.97
C PRO A 261 8.07 -16.42 -2.82
N GLY A 262 8.70 -15.42 -2.22
CA GLY A 262 9.26 -14.31 -2.97
C GLY A 262 10.31 -14.80 -3.97
N GLU A 263 10.41 -14.17 -5.14
CA GLU A 263 11.66 -14.20 -5.89
C GLU A 263 12.78 -13.77 -4.94
N GLU A 264 13.87 -14.53 -4.88
CA GLU A 264 15.00 -14.17 -4.03
C GLU A 264 15.46 -12.75 -4.37
N ILE A 265 15.37 -11.83 -3.40
CA ILE A 265 15.81 -10.44 -3.50
C ILE A 265 17.35 -10.34 -3.50
N ASN A 266 17.96 -10.96 -4.52
CA ASN A 266 19.39 -10.96 -4.83
C ASN A 266 19.83 -9.71 -5.63
N GLY A 267 18.92 -8.76 -5.85
CA GLY A 267 19.22 -7.48 -6.50
C GLY A 267 19.70 -6.43 -5.48
N PRO A 268 20.70 -5.60 -5.81
CA PRO A 268 21.07 -4.47 -4.95
C PRO A 268 19.88 -3.51 -4.82
N ILE A 269 19.61 -3.07 -3.59
CA ILE A 269 18.59 -2.05 -3.31
C ILE A 269 19.03 -0.76 -4.01
N ASP A 270 18.26 -0.30 -4.99
CA ASP A 270 18.52 0.95 -5.69
C ASP A 270 18.16 2.15 -4.80
N THR A 271 19.15 2.64 -4.05
CA THR A 271 19.05 3.82 -3.19
C THR A 271 19.19 5.14 -3.95
N THR A 272 19.27 5.12 -5.29
CA THR A 272 19.62 6.32 -6.08
C THR A 272 18.59 7.45 -5.95
N HIS A 273 17.32 7.13 -5.69
CA HIS A 273 16.26 8.13 -5.54
C HIS A 273 16.21 8.87 -4.19
N GLU A 274 17.07 8.55 -3.22
CA GLU A 274 17.08 9.25 -1.92
C GLU A 274 18.06 10.44 -1.86
N LEU A 275 18.95 10.59 -2.85
CA LEU A 275 19.98 11.63 -2.87
C LEU A 275 19.59 12.91 -3.63
N GLU A 276 18.60 12.86 -4.53
CA GLU A 276 18.18 14.05 -5.30
C GLU A 276 17.36 15.09 -4.50
N LEU A 277 16.87 14.73 -3.30
CA LEU A 277 16.11 15.65 -2.43
C LEU A 277 16.94 16.36 -1.36
N GLN A 278 18.24 16.07 -1.24
CA GLN A 278 19.17 16.78 -0.35
C GLN A 278 20.08 17.78 -1.08
N GLY A 279 20.03 17.83 -2.42
CA GLY A 279 20.89 18.68 -3.25
C GLY A 279 20.43 20.14 -3.46
N SER A 280 19.30 20.58 -2.88
CA SER A 280 18.71 21.91 -3.17
C SER A 280 18.74 22.90 -2.00
N GLN A 281 19.61 22.71 -1.01
CA GLN A 281 19.93 23.73 0.02
C GLN A 281 21.44 23.81 0.30
N GLN A 282 22.18 24.42 -0.64
CA GLN A 282 23.42 25.16 -0.38
C GLN A 282 23.70 26.14 -1.52
#